data_AF-A0A165KSJ9-F1
#
_entry.id   AF-A0A165KSJ9-F1
#
_cell.length_a   1.000
_cell.length_b   1.000
_cell.length_c   1.000
_cell.angle_alpha   90.00
_cell.angle_beta   90.00
_cell.angle_gamma   90.00
#
_symmetry.space_group_name_H-M   'P 1'
#
loop_
_entity.id
_entity.type
_entity.pdbx_description
1 polymer ?
#
loop_
_entity_poly.entity_id
_entity_poly.type
_entity_poly.pdbx_seq_one_letter_code
_entity_poly.pdbx_strand_id
1 'polypeptide(L)'
;MRSAGILIAFASSFVLSAWASGPRTECVYLYNAKTGETCASVGASTGTSVAAIKSINPGIDCDAPFTASTTPVCCRQYTPTCAAWEIATQPTCDYLLPKWHLSKAQFVKNNNDVDDKCGLVVGKEYCATTDSCEVQPAECCRLFPTSQYCDYVQ
;
A
#
# COMPACT_ATOMS: atom_id res chain seq x y z
N MET A 1 -35.39 -18.92 -47.33
CA MET A 1 -34.62 -18.04 -46.43
C MET A 1 -35.04 -18.30 -44.99
N ARG A 2 -34.26 -19.09 -44.25
CA ARG A 2 -34.41 -19.26 -42.80
C ARG A 2 -33.01 -19.10 -42.21
N SER A 3 -32.81 -17.98 -41.53
CA SER A 3 -31.53 -17.56 -40.97
C SER A 3 -31.06 -18.50 -39.89
N ALA A 4 -29.78 -18.91 -39.96
CA ALA A 4 -29.06 -19.55 -38.88
C ALA A 4 -28.70 -18.49 -37.83
N GLY A 5 -29.21 -18.62 -36.61
CA GLY A 5 -28.80 -17.81 -35.46
C GLY A 5 -27.56 -18.43 -34.81
N ILE A 6 -26.42 -17.76 -34.91
CA ILE A 6 -25.19 -18.11 -34.19
C ILE A 6 -25.31 -17.55 -32.78
N LEU A 7 -25.38 -18.42 -31.77
CA LEU A 7 -25.23 -18.05 -30.37
C LEU A 7 -23.74 -17.95 -30.05
N ILE A 8 -23.20 -16.73 -29.98
CA ILE A 8 -21.87 -16.49 -29.41
C ILE A 8 -22.05 -16.36 -27.90
N ALA A 9 -21.74 -17.44 -27.17
CA ALA A 9 -21.60 -17.38 -25.73
C ALA A 9 -20.27 -16.69 -25.38
N PHE A 10 -20.32 -15.41 -25.02
CA PHE A 10 -19.20 -14.74 -24.36
C PHE A 10 -19.11 -15.26 -22.93
N ALA A 11 -18.31 -16.30 -22.70
CA ALA A 11 -17.85 -16.64 -21.36
C ALA A 11 -16.90 -15.52 -20.89
N SER A 12 -17.46 -14.52 -20.21
CA SER A 12 -16.66 -13.50 -19.55
C SER A 12 -15.96 -14.14 -18.35
N SER A 13 -14.68 -14.44 -18.52
CA SER A 13 -13.80 -14.83 -17.43
C SER A 13 -13.68 -13.64 -16.48
N PHE A 14 -14.51 -13.60 -15.43
CA PHE A 14 -14.26 -12.77 -14.28
C PHE A 14 -13.03 -13.34 -13.56
N VAL A 15 -11.86 -12.81 -13.91
CA VAL A 15 -10.69 -12.95 -13.06
C VAL A 15 -11.02 -12.14 -11.81
N LEU A 16 -11.53 -12.81 -10.77
CA LEU A 16 -11.59 -12.28 -9.40
C LEU A 16 -10.17 -12.09 -8.90
N SER A 17 -9.49 -11.12 -9.47
CA SER A 17 -8.29 -10.58 -8.87
C SER A 17 -8.79 -9.52 -7.91
N ALA A 18 -9.17 -9.97 -6.72
CA ALA A 18 -9.32 -9.15 -5.53
C ALA A 18 -7.92 -8.64 -5.18
N TRP A 19 -7.40 -7.70 -5.97
CA TRP A 19 -6.24 -6.90 -5.58
C TRP A 19 -6.70 -6.12 -4.36
N ALA A 20 -6.12 -6.49 -3.23
CA ALA A 20 -6.50 -6.06 -1.90
C ALA A 20 -6.52 -4.54 -1.84
N SER A 21 -7.68 -3.91 -1.59
CA SER A 21 -7.82 -2.47 -1.36
C SER A 21 -7.19 -1.98 -0.06
N GLY A 22 -6.14 -2.66 0.38
CA GLY A 22 -5.44 -2.39 1.61
C GLY A 22 -4.20 -1.53 1.40
N PRO A 23 -3.53 -1.21 2.52
CA PRO A 23 -2.36 -0.36 2.53
C PRO A 23 -1.28 -0.84 1.57
N ARG A 24 -0.60 0.12 0.93
CA ARG A 24 0.54 -0.17 0.08
C ARG A 24 1.69 -0.69 0.94
N THR A 25 2.39 -1.70 0.42
CA THR A 25 3.69 -2.10 0.96
C THR A 25 4.69 -0.97 0.75
N GLU A 26 5.43 -0.62 1.79
CA GLU A 26 6.43 0.44 1.76
C GLU A 26 7.80 -0.07 2.12
N CYS A 27 8.82 0.59 1.57
CA CYS A 27 10.15 0.43 2.11
C CYS A 27 10.29 1.17 3.43
N VAL A 28 10.58 0.44 4.50
CA VAL A 28 10.80 1.00 5.85
C VAL A 28 12.26 0.96 6.28
N TYR A 29 13.13 0.38 5.45
CA TYR A 29 14.56 0.48 5.64
C TYR A 29 15.27 0.56 4.29
N LEU A 30 15.74 1.76 3.95
CA LEU A 30 16.56 2.01 2.77
C LEU A 30 18.04 1.98 3.15
N TYR A 31 18.84 1.32 2.33
CA TYR A 31 20.29 1.28 2.43
C TYR A 31 20.92 1.96 1.22
N ASN A 32 21.75 2.98 1.47
CA ASN A 32 22.48 3.68 0.43
C ASN A 32 23.76 2.91 0.10
N ALA A 33 23.66 1.98 -0.84
CA ALA A 33 24.79 1.14 -1.19
C ALA A 33 25.87 1.93 -1.93
N LYS A 34 27.12 1.58 -1.66
CA LYS A 34 28.29 2.11 -2.35
C LYS A 34 28.58 1.30 -3.61
N THR A 35 29.15 1.96 -4.61
CA THR A 35 29.62 1.29 -5.83
C THR A 35 30.59 0.16 -5.48
N GLY A 36 30.35 -1.03 -6.05
CA GLY A 36 31.15 -2.23 -5.80
C GLY A 36 30.64 -3.11 -4.67
N GLU A 37 29.67 -2.66 -3.86
CA GLU A 37 28.96 -3.55 -2.93
C GLU A 37 28.14 -4.59 -3.68
N THR A 38 27.73 -5.65 -2.99
CA THR A 38 26.89 -6.71 -3.56
C THR A 38 25.65 -6.90 -2.69
N CYS A 39 24.65 -7.61 -3.19
CA CYS A 39 23.54 -8.03 -2.33
C CYS A 39 24.01 -8.82 -1.11
N ALA A 40 25.12 -9.56 -1.20
CA ALA A 40 25.68 -10.29 -0.06
C ALA A 40 26.23 -9.34 1.02
N SER A 41 27.01 -8.31 0.64
CA SER A 41 27.57 -7.35 1.60
C SER A 41 26.49 -6.45 2.21
N VAL A 42 25.52 -6.02 1.42
CA VAL A 42 24.36 -5.24 1.90
C VAL A 42 23.47 -6.11 2.79
N GLY A 43 23.23 -7.36 2.42
CA GLY A 43 22.46 -8.30 3.22
C GLY A 43 23.09 -8.55 4.59
N ALA A 44 24.41 -8.79 4.62
CA ALA A 44 25.16 -8.92 5.87
C ALA A 44 25.10 -7.64 6.74
N SER A 45 25.18 -6.46 6.12
CA SER A 45 25.15 -5.17 6.83
C SER A 45 23.78 -4.82 7.41
N THR A 46 22.71 -5.31 6.78
CA THR A 46 21.32 -4.94 7.13
C THR A 46 20.56 -6.05 7.85
N GLY A 47 21.13 -7.26 7.94
CA GLY A 47 20.44 -8.45 8.42
C GLY A 47 19.38 -8.98 7.45
N THR A 48 19.44 -8.60 6.17
CA THR A 48 18.48 -8.98 5.13
C THR A 48 19.05 -10.12 4.28
N SER A 49 18.29 -11.18 4.02
CA SER A 49 18.78 -12.24 3.14
C SER A 49 18.88 -11.75 1.69
N VAL A 50 19.81 -12.31 0.91
CA VAL A 50 19.92 -12.00 -0.53
C VAL A 50 18.62 -12.29 -1.28
N ALA A 51 17.92 -13.38 -0.91
CA ALA A 51 16.62 -13.72 -1.48
C ALA A 51 15.56 -12.63 -1.17
N ALA A 52 15.55 -12.09 0.05
CA ALA A 52 14.67 -10.99 0.40
C ALA A 52 15.04 -9.70 -0.36
N ILE A 53 16.33 -9.38 -0.50
CA ILE A 53 16.77 -8.22 -1.31
C ILE A 53 16.30 -8.37 -2.76
N LYS A 54 16.49 -9.55 -3.39
CA LYS A 54 15.99 -9.83 -4.76
C LYS A 54 14.47 -9.65 -4.85
N SER A 55 13.72 -10.18 -3.89
CA SER A 55 12.26 -10.12 -3.88
C SER A 55 11.72 -8.70 -3.69
N ILE A 56 12.33 -7.93 -2.79
CA ILE A 56 11.90 -6.58 -2.45
C ILE A 56 12.22 -5.58 -3.58
N ASN A 57 13.28 -5.83 -4.34
CA ASN A 57 13.78 -4.93 -5.38
C ASN A 57 13.81 -5.62 -6.75
N PRO A 58 12.66 -5.78 -7.43
CA PRO A 58 12.52 -6.58 -8.67
C PRO A 58 13.29 -6.06 -9.91
N GLY A 59 14.24 -5.13 -9.75
CA GLY A 59 15.16 -4.66 -10.80
C GLY A 59 16.64 -4.71 -10.41
N ILE A 60 16.98 -5.22 -9.23
CA ILE A 60 18.36 -5.36 -8.79
C ILE A 60 18.91 -6.71 -9.24
N ASP A 61 19.99 -6.67 -10.02
CA ASP A 61 20.83 -7.84 -10.29
C ASP A 61 21.79 -8.05 -9.11
N CYS A 62 21.63 -9.16 -8.39
CA CYS A 62 22.52 -9.50 -7.27
C CYS A 62 23.69 -10.40 -7.68
N ASP A 63 23.78 -10.78 -8.94
CA ASP A 63 24.90 -11.57 -9.45
C ASP A 63 26.02 -10.62 -9.96
N ALA A 64 25.76 -9.31 -9.97
CA ALA A 64 26.70 -8.23 -10.27
C ALA A 64 26.92 -7.27 -9.08
N PRO A 65 28.07 -6.57 -9.02
CA PRO A 65 28.27 -5.47 -8.08
C PRO A 65 27.36 -4.28 -8.36
N PHE A 66 26.96 -3.60 -7.30
CA PHE A 66 26.11 -2.43 -7.33
C PHE A 66 26.82 -1.23 -7.95
N THR A 67 26.04 -0.42 -8.65
CA THR A 67 26.47 0.86 -9.19
C THR A 67 25.68 2.00 -8.53
N ALA A 68 25.99 3.24 -8.90
CA ALA A 68 25.22 4.39 -8.44
C ALA A 68 23.72 4.32 -8.84
N SER A 69 23.35 3.55 -9.86
CA SER A 69 21.94 3.37 -10.24
C SER A 69 21.21 2.29 -9.42
N THR A 70 21.94 1.47 -8.65
CA THR A 70 21.33 0.43 -7.78
C THR A 70 20.85 1.01 -6.45
N THR A 71 21.33 2.19 -6.06
CA THR A 71 21.00 2.81 -4.77
C THR A 71 19.82 3.78 -4.90
N PRO A 72 18.93 3.87 -3.89
CA PRO A 72 18.92 3.10 -2.64
C PRO A 72 18.35 1.68 -2.79
N VAL A 73 18.85 0.76 -1.98
CA VAL A 73 18.33 -0.62 -1.89
C VAL A 73 17.32 -0.68 -0.78
N CYS A 74 16.12 -1.21 -1.05
CA CYS A 74 15.17 -1.49 0.01
C CYS A 74 15.51 -2.82 0.70
N CYS A 75 15.82 -2.75 2.00
CA CYS A 75 16.24 -3.90 2.79
C CYS A 75 15.12 -4.44 3.68
N ARG A 76 14.10 -3.65 3.97
CA ARG A 76 12.91 -4.11 4.70
C ARG A 76 11.68 -3.40 4.20
N GLN A 77 10.63 -4.19 3.99
CA GLN A 77 9.30 -3.69 3.69
C GLN A 77 8.34 -3.90 4.85
N TYR A 78 7.32 -3.06 4.90
CA TYR A 78 6.19 -3.20 5.81
C TYR A 78 4.91 -2.89 5.06
N THR A 79 3.88 -3.71 5.30
CA THR A 79 2.52 -3.41 4.85
C THR A 79 1.71 -3.16 6.10
N PRO A 80 1.24 -1.92 6.33
CA PRO A 80 0.40 -1.63 7.48
C PRO A 80 -0.87 -2.48 7.47
N THR A 81 -1.29 -2.92 8.65
CA THR A 81 -2.65 -3.43 8.83
C THR A 81 -3.60 -2.24 8.80
N CYS A 82 -4.73 -2.39 8.11
CA CYS A 82 -5.78 -1.38 8.17
C CYS A 82 -6.42 -1.37 9.56
N ALA A 83 -6.53 -0.19 10.17
CA ALA A 83 -7.19 0.00 11.45
C ALA A 83 -8.71 0.21 11.29
N ALA A 84 -9.15 0.84 10.19
CA ALA A 84 -10.56 0.96 9.85
C ALA A 84 -10.83 0.86 8.36
N TRP A 85 -11.81 0.03 8.02
CA TRP A 85 -12.31 -0.19 6.68
C TRP A 85 -13.62 0.56 6.44
N GLU A 86 -13.81 1.07 5.22
CA GLU A 86 -15.00 1.80 4.80
C GLU A 86 -15.56 1.23 3.49
N ILE A 87 -16.87 1.07 3.43
CA ILE A 87 -17.56 0.72 2.18
C ILE A 87 -17.81 2.02 1.40
N ALA A 88 -17.33 2.07 0.16
CA ALA A 88 -17.52 3.21 -0.72
C ALA A 88 -19.02 3.45 -0.99
N THR A 89 -19.54 4.62 -0.65
CA THR A 89 -20.92 5.03 -0.95
C THR A 89 -20.98 6.03 -2.11
N GLN A 90 -19.83 6.57 -2.50
CA GLN A 90 -19.67 7.50 -3.61
C GLN A 90 -18.51 7.05 -4.51
N PRO A 91 -18.50 7.46 -5.79
CA PRO A 91 -17.45 7.06 -6.73
C PRO A 91 -16.14 7.82 -6.55
N THR A 92 -16.04 8.77 -5.60
CA THR A 92 -14.79 9.44 -5.25
C THR A 92 -14.50 9.31 -3.76
N CYS A 93 -13.22 9.38 -3.40
CA CYS A 93 -12.78 9.31 -2.00
C CYS A 93 -12.94 10.63 -1.24
N ASP A 94 -13.33 11.72 -1.89
CA ASP A 94 -13.34 13.07 -1.29
C ASP A 94 -14.25 13.18 -0.06
N TYR A 95 -15.32 12.37 0.03
CA TYR A 95 -16.20 12.35 1.19
C TYR A 95 -15.61 11.60 2.40
N LEU A 96 -14.64 10.70 2.18
CA LEU A 96 -13.93 9.98 3.24
C LEU A 96 -12.80 10.82 3.84
N LEU A 97 -12.19 11.70 3.04
CA LEU A 97 -11.05 12.51 3.47
C LEU A 97 -11.34 13.34 4.74
N PRO A 98 -12.39 14.18 4.81
CA PRO A 98 -12.70 14.92 6.03
C PRO A 98 -13.24 14.03 7.14
N LYS A 99 -13.92 12.92 6.81
CA LYS A 99 -14.45 11.97 7.80
C LYS A 99 -13.33 11.33 8.65
N TRP A 100 -12.18 11.09 8.03
CA TRP A 100 -11.03 10.39 8.61
C TRP A 100 -9.81 11.28 8.81
N HIS A 101 -9.97 12.60 8.66
CA HIS A 101 -8.89 13.58 8.79
C HIS A 101 -7.67 13.28 7.87
N LEU A 102 -7.92 12.76 6.67
CA LEU A 102 -6.88 12.35 5.72
C LEU A 102 -6.67 13.38 4.63
N SER A 103 -5.42 13.51 4.19
CA SER A 103 -5.12 13.98 2.84
C SER A 103 -5.43 12.90 1.79
N LYS A 104 -5.68 13.33 0.55
CA LYS A 104 -5.84 12.43 -0.60
C LYS A 104 -4.65 11.50 -0.77
N ALA A 105 -3.43 12.02 -0.58
CA ALA A 105 -2.21 11.23 -0.68
C ALA A 105 -2.13 10.13 0.40
N GLN A 106 -2.56 10.40 1.63
CA GLN A 106 -2.66 9.38 2.67
C GLN A 106 -3.70 8.31 2.30
N PHE A 107 -4.87 8.70 1.79
CA PHE A 107 -5.87 7.72 1.36
C PHE A 107 -5.37 6.85 0.20
N VAL A 108 -4.74 7.44 -0.82
CA VAL A 108 -4.07 6.72 -1.92
C VAL A 108 -3.00 5.76 -1.39
N LYS A 109 -2.25 6.17 -0.38
CA LYS A 109 -1.23 5.33 0.26
C LYS A 109 -1.84 4.13 1.02
N ASN A 110 -3.00 4.34 1.64
CA ASN A 110 -3.75 3.30 2.33
C ASN A 110 -4.42 2.30 1.38
N ASN A 111 -4.45 2.55 0.06
CA ASN A 111 -5.18 1.73 -0.90
C ASN A 111 -4.35 1.53 -2.18
N ASN A 112 -3.81 0.33 -2.38
CA ASN A 112 -2.95 0.03 -3.54
C ASN A 112 -3.63 0.16 -4.91
N ASP A 113 -4.96 0.17 -4.93
CA ASP A 113 -5.84 0.19 -6.10
C ASP A 113 -6.50 1.56 -6.34
N VAL A 114 -6.18 2.56 -5.51
CA VAL A 114 -6.67 3.95 -5.67
C VAL A 114 -5.50 4.82 -6.14
N ASP A 115 -5.70 5.54 -7.24
CA ASP A 115 -4.72 6.48 -7.78
C ASP A 115 -5.03 7.93 -7.34
N ASP A 116 -4.21 8.88 -7.78
CA ASP A 116 -4.35 10.30 -7.43
C ASP A 116 -5.65 10.95 -7.93
N LYS A 117 -6.39 10.27 -8.81
CA LYS A 117 -7.73 10.71 -9.23
C LYS A 117 -8.79 10.37 -8.18
N CYS A 118 -8.45 9.60 -7.13
CA CYS A 118 -9.30 9.33 -5.98
C CYS A 118 -10.63 8.65 -6.40
N GLY A 119 -10.59 7.83 -7.44
CA GLY A 119 -11.74 7.07 -7.93
C GLY A 119 -12.01 5.82 -7.11
N LEU A 120 -13.27 5.57 -6.77
CA LEU A 120 -13.74 4.43 -5.99
C LEU A 120 -14.83 3.65 -6.73
N VAL A 121 -14.94 2.37 -6.41
CA VAL A 121 -16.05 1.50 -6.82
C VAL A 121 -17.07 1.46 -5.69
N VAL A 122 -18.27 2.02 -5.92
CA VAL A 122 -19.35 2.00 -4.91
C VAL A 122 -19.67 0.56 -4.50
N GLY A 123 -19.79 0.33 -3.19
CA GLY A 123 -19.98 -0.98 -2.57
C GLY A 123 -18.70 -1.76 -2.30
N LYS A 124 -17.54 -1.29 -2.76
CA LYS A 124 -16.23 -1.89 -2.45
C LYS A 124 -15.68 -1.33 -1.14
N GLU A 125 -14.96 -2.16 -0.40
CA GLU A 125 -14.28 -1.78 0.85
C GLU A 125 -12.90 -1.18 0.58
N TYR A 126 -12.54 -0.13 1.32
CA TYR A 126 -11.27 0.59 1.22
C TYR A 126 -10.71 0.86 2.61
N CYS A 127 -9.39 0.87 2.74
CA CYS A 127 -8.75 1.21 3.99
C CYS A 127 -8.80 2.72 4.22
N ALA A 128 -9.56 3.15 5.24
CA ALA A 128 -9.62 4.55 5.61
C ALA A 128 -8.35 4.96 6.34
N THR A 129 -7.99 4.25 7.41
CA THR A 129 -6.81 4.58 8.21
C THR A 129 -6.07 3.34 8.68
N THR A 130 -4.75 3.46 8.81
CA THR A 130 -3.86 2.46 9.41
C THR A 130 -3.50 2.84 10.85
N ASP A 131 -3.95 4.00 11.32
CA ASP A 131 -3.66 4.52 12.66
C ASP A 131 -4.78 4.11 13.61
N SER A 132 -4.47 3.28 14.60
CA SER A 132 -5.41 2.88 15.63
C SER A 132 -5.86 4.06 16.51
N CYS A 133 -5.06 5.11 16.62
CA CYS A 133 -5.43 6.30 17.38
C CYS A 133 -6.54 7.12 16.71
N GLU A 134 -6.63 7.09 15.38
CA GLU A 134 -7.76 7.69 14.65
C GLU A 134 -9.08 6.99 14.99
N VAL A 135 -9.02 5.66 15.18
CA VAL A 135 -10.19 4.83 15.52
C VAL A 135 -10.57 4.94 17.00
N GLN A 136 -9.58 5.13 17.88
CA GLN A 136 -9.75 5.15 19.34
C GLN A 136 -9.06 6.38 19.97
N PRO A 137 -9.52 7.61 19.67
CA PRO A 137 -8.83 8.82 20.08
C PRO A 137 -8.78 9.00 21.60
N ALA A 138 -9.79 8.56 22.33
CA ALA A 138 -9.82 8.62 23.80
C ALA A 138 -8.73 7.73 24.44
N GLU A 139 -8.58 6.50 23.96
CA GLU A 139 -7.54 5.58 24.44
C GLU A 139 -6.14 6.08 24.03
N CYS A 140 -6.03 6.60 22.81
CA CYS A 140 -4.79 7.21 22.35
C CYS A 140 -4.40 8.39 23.24
N CYS A 141 -5.32 9.29 23.57
CA CYS A 141 -5.05 10.43 24.43
C CYS A 141 -4.68 10.01 25.86
N ARG A 142 -5.30 8.93 26.37
CA ARG A 142 -4.93 8.35 27.67
C ARG A 142 -3.49 7.86 27.71
N LEU A 143 -3.03 7.21 26.64
CA LEU A 143 -1.67 6.65 26.54
C LEU A 143 -0.62 7.68 26.10
N PHE A 144 -1.03 8.64 25.28
CA PHE A 144 -0.19 9.67 24.66
C PHE A 144 -0.86 11.06 24.82
N PRO A 145 -0.76 11.68 26.01
CA PRO A 145 -1.53 12.90 26.34
C PRO A 145 -1.17 14.15 25.52
N THR A 146 -0.10 14.10 24.72
CA THR A 146 0.33 15.18 23.83
C THR A 146 0.06 14.86 22.36
N SER A 147 -0.71 13.81 22.08
CA SER A 147 -1.07 13.41 20.72
C SER A 147 -2.09 14.38 20.12
N GLN A 148 -2.00 14.63 18.81
CA GLN A 148 -3.00 15.41 18.07
C GLN A 148 -4.41 14.82 18.17
N TYR A 149 -4.52 13.50 18.40
CA TYR A 149 -5.80 12.81 18.52
C TYR A 149 -6.58 13.19 19.78
N CYS A 150 -5.94 13.84 20.76
CA CYS A 150 -6.63 14.38 21.93
C CYS A 150 -7.63 15.48 21.57
N ASP A 151 -7.47 16.16 20.44
CA ASP A 151 -8.39 17.21 19.99
C ASP A 151 -9.73 16.64 19.50
N TYR A 152 -9.80 15.33 19.22
CA TYR A 152 -11.01 14.65 18.73
C TYR A 152 -11.95 14.22 19.87
N VAL A 153 -11.49 14.34 21.12
CA VAL A 153 -12.20 13.88 22.33
C VAL A 153 -12.79 15.06 23.12
N GLN A 154 -12.44 16.29 22.75
CA GLN A 154 -12.90 17.54 23.39
C GLN A 154 -14.24 17.99 22.80
#